data_AF-A0A974A7X6-F1
#
_entry.id   AF-A0A974A7X6-F1
#
_cell.length_a   1.000
_cell.length_b   1.000
_cell.length_c   1.000
_cell.angle_alpha   90.00
_cell.angle_beta   90.00
_cell.angle_gamma   90.00
#
_symmetry.space_group_name_H-M   'P 1'
#
loop_
_entity.id
_entity.type
_entity.pdbx_description
1 polymer ?
#
loop_
_entity_poly.entity_id
_entity_poly.type
_entity_poly.pdbx_seq_one_letter_code
_entity_poly.pdbx_strand_id
1 'polypeptide(L)'
;MAFLNSVVTGLIAGAILSTFGLLYKRYFDILSEPQSRSFKKLYESLERGAPFERVYKSSLGWFLGWLDRFFEGRPYQNETEEPSSRFGRQQPRFFEILFLRPKGYRRPDELRSDEWQPAAWSAATYDRCLLIALLYPLASALFGWIAFGDAGELGTALGLVPTGEFQARFFSLVAVAVILIANWKFVQADGLKKWVWLGVGVAAVFFAPRFGPYLFPEVADSVFTFAVIFASAFASAFVFASASASASASASASASASASAGAVAYAVAYAFAFAVTFAVGSAGAAAYAVAFLVAFAAAYAATFAVAGVFAAAVAMRRFGVFLLALSILYFVAAVLPFQLTASEDTSGNAYAALIGLTLLPLINAPFDWASIGLTRTLLKRNLAEPSALRRLFNSLIDVAGAVFLLVLLAFSMISVLETIDRIAISKGMLEAPAGVARLLADIKEEPWAGRHFWVYFALFSTLIPTILHGGVWLFSLITVKIPPMTSYLEKTLGKAIGEVSGEVVSAPPNGSVALALDAGEKHSAAFLLTLRLIVALVVPIAATICVGFGLLQATPIGGVFLTLLINWQQFCSSSLSTLFGV
;
A
#
# COMPACT_ATOMS: atom_id res chain seq x y z
N MET A 1 30.76 -10.49 -13.85
CA MET A 1 29.60 -11.18 -13.22
C MET A 1 30.01 -12.41 -12.42
N ALA A 2 30.64 -13.45 -13.00
CA ALA A 2 31.05 -14.66 -12.26
C ALA A 2 31.94 -14.38 -11.03
N PHE A 3 32.98 -13.55 -11.18
CA PHE A 3 33.84 -13.13 -10.07
C PHE A 3 33.07 -12.39 -8.95
N LEU A 4 32.16 -11.48 -9.32
CA LEU A 4 31.33 -10.73 -8.37
C LEU A 4 30.41 -11.69 -7.57
N ASN A 5 29.82 -12.70 -8.23
CA ASN A 5 29.01 -13.72 -7.58
C ASN A 5 29.83 -14.58 -6.61
N SER A 6 31.07 -14.95 -6.96
CA SER A 6 31.97 -15.69 -6.07
C SER A 6 32.35 -14.87 -4.84
N VAL A 7 32.64 -13.57 -5.01
CA VAL A 7 32.96 -12.66 -3.90
C VAL A 7 31.76 -12.47 -2.97
N VAL A 8 30.56 -12.19 -3.51
CA VAL A 8 29.34 -12.03 -2.71
C VAL A 8 29.01 -13.32 -1.95
N THR A 9 29.11 -14.48 -2.61
CA THR A 9 28.90 -15.78 -1.96
C THR A 9 29.90 -16.01 -0.82
N GLY A 10 31.18 -15.70 -1.03
CA GLY A 10 32.22 -15.81 0.00
C GLY A 10 31.98 -14.90 1.21
N LEU A 11 31.56 -13.65 0.97
CA LEU A 11 31.23 -12.70 2.03
C LEU A 11 30.00 -13.16 2.84
N ILE A 12 28.96 -13.66 2.18
CA ILE A 12 27.77 -14.20 2.86
C ILE A 12 28.14 -15.43 3.70
N ALA A 13 28.90 -16.37 3.15
CA ALA A 13 29.34 -17.56 3.88
C ALA A 13 30.21 -17.20 5.10
N GLY A 14 31.15 -16.26 4.94
CA GLY A 14 31.98 -15.76 6.04
C GLY A 14 31.15 -15.06 7.13
N ALA A 15 30.15 -14.27 6.74
CA ALA A 15 29.24 -13.62 7.69
C ALA A 15 28.39 -14.64 8.47
N ILE A 16 27.88 -15.69 7.80
CA ILE A 16 27.11 -16.77 8.44
C ILE A 16 27.98 -17.54 9.45
N LEU A 17 29.19 -17.96 9.05
CA LEU A 17 30.10 -18.69 9.94
C LEU A 17 30.56 -17.86 11.14
N SER A 18 30.86 -16.58 10.93
CA SER A 18 31.23 -15.65 12.01
C SER A 18 30.07 -15.44 12.99
N THR A 19 28.85 -15.27 12.46
CA THR A 19 27.64 -15.14 13.27
C THR A 19 27.35 -16.42 14.05
N PHE A 20 27.55 -17.59 13.43
CA PHE A 20 27.44 -18.89 14.12
C PHE A 20 28.41 -18.97 15.30
N GLY A 21 29.70 -18.67 15.09
CA GLY A 21 30.71 -18.72 16.14
C GLY A 21 30.41 -17.79 17.32
N LEU A 22 29.96 -16.56 17.04
CA LEU A 22 29.58 -15.58 18.07
C LEU A 22 28.35 -16.03 18.86
N LEU A 23 27.32 -16.53 18.20
CA LEU A 23 26.10 -17.03 18.83
C LEU A 23 26.38 -18.29 19.65
N TYR A 24 27.16 -19.22 19.11
CA TYR A 24 27.59 -20.43 19.79
C TYR A 24 28.32 -20.13 21.08
N LYS A 25 29.36 -19.27 21.01
CA LYS A 25 30.10 -18.84 22.19
C LYS A 25 29.18 -18.21 23.22
N ARG A 26 28.30 -17.30 22.79
CA ARG A 26 27.33 -16.65 23.68
C ARG A 26 26.41 -17.65 24.40
N TYR A 27 25.86 -18.64 23.69
CA TYR A 27 25.00 -19.65 24.32
C TYR A 27 25.80 -20.57 25.24
N PHE A 28 27.02 -20.94 24.86
CA PHE A 28 27.92 -21.73 25.68
C PHE A 28 28.28 -21.02 27.00
N ASP A 29 28.61 -19.73 26.94
CA ASP A 29 28.90 -18.90 28.12
C ASP A 29 27.67 -18.84 29.05
N ILE A 30 26.47 -18.62 28.48
CA ILE A 30 25.21 -18.61 29.26
C ILE A 30 24.95 -19.96 29.94
N LEU A 31 25.17 -21.08 29.24
CA LEU A 31 24.98 -22.44 29.77
C LEU A 31 26.07 -22.85 30.76
N SER A 32 27.21 -22.17 30.75
CA SER A 32 28.32 -22.41 31.68
C SER A 32 28.09 -21.76 33.05
N GLU A 33 27.16 -20.80 33.14
CA GLU A 33 26.80 -20.10 34.36
C GLU A 33 25.31 -20.28 34.71
N PRO A 34 24.89 -21.44 35.28
CA PRO A 34 23.48 -21.73 35.59
C PRO A 34 22.84 -20.74 36.56
N GLN A 35 23.65 -20.14 37.43
CA GLN A 35 23.23 -19.13 38.40
C GLN A 35 23.01 -17.75 37.76
N SER A 36 23.49 -17.53 36.52
CA SER A 36 23.42 -16.24 35.86
C SER A 36 21.98 -15.82 35.57
N ARG A 37 21.74 -14.50 35.61
CA ARG A 37 20.46 -13.91 35.19
C ARG A 37 20.13 -14.24 33.72
N SER A 38 21.16 -14.42 32.89
CA SER A 38 21.03 -14.79 31.48
C SER A 38 20.54 -16.23 31.31
N PHE A 39 21.04 -17.17 32.10
CA PHE A 39 20.57 -18.55 32.10
C PHE A 39 19.12 -18.64 32.55
N LYS A 40 18.76 -17.99 33.67
CA LYS A 40 17.36 -17.93 34.14
C LYS A 40 16.42 -17.36 33.08
N LYS A 41 16.81 -16.26 32.42
CA LYS A 41 16.05 -15.69 31.30
C LYS A 41 15.95 -16.64 30.12
N LEU A 42 17.03 -17.33 29.75
CA LEU A 42 17.04 -18.31 28.66
C LEU A 42 16.12 -19.50 28.99
N TYR A 43 16.18 -20.02 30.21
CA TYR A 43 15.32 -21.10 30.67
C TYR A 43 13.86 -20.68 30.75
N GLU A 44 13.53 -19.56 31.41
CA GLU A 44 12.17 -18.98 31.40
C GLU A 44 11.68 -18.72 29.97
N SER A 45 12.60 -18.42 29.05
CA SER A 45 12.27 -18.28 27.64
C SER A 45 11.86 -19.61 26.99
N LEU A 46 12.53 -20.71 27.36
CA LEU A 46 12.27 -22.05 26.82
C LEU A 46 11.05 -22.70 27.49
N GLU A 47 10.88 -22.54 28.80
CA GLU A 47 9.81 -23.10 29.62
C GLU A 47 8.45 -22.45 29.32
N ARG A 48 8.38 -21.10 29.21
CA ARG A 48 7.13 -20.39 28.89
C ARG A 48 6.73 -20.48 27.40
N GLY A 49 7.27 -21.45 26.66
CA GLY A 49 7.17 -21.55 25.21
C GLY A 49 8.15 -20.63 24.49
N ALA A 50 8.64 -21.09 23.33
CA ALA A 50 9.79 -20.52 22.63
C ALA A 50 9.70 -18.97 22.58
N PRO A 51 10.76 -18.24 22.97
CA PRO A 51 10.73 -16.77 22.96
C PRO A 51 10.34 -16.23 21.59
N PHE A 52 10.76 -16.93 20.54
CA PHE A 52 10.39 -16.64 19.16
C PHE A 52 8.90 -16.82 18.87
N GLU A 53 8.22 -17.81 19.45
CA GLU A 53 6.76 -17.97 19.29
C GLU A 53 6.01 -16.80 19.92
N ARG A 54 6.46 -16.35 21.11
CA ARG A 54 5.90 -15.14 21.74
C ARG A 54 6.21 -13.88 20.94
N VAL A 55 7.45 -13.72 20.47
CA VAL A 55 7.84 -12.58 19.62
C VAL A 55 7.05 -12.60 18.32
N TYR A 56 6.83 -13.77 17.71
CA TYR A 56 6.01 -13.91 16.51
C TYR A 56 4.55 -13.59 16.78
N LYS A 57 3.91 -14.21 17.77
CA LYS A 57 2.52 -13.92 18.13
C LYS A 57 2.33 -12.46 18.51
N SER A 58 3.28 -11.87 19.21
CA SER A 58 3.27 -10.46 19.58
C SER A 58 3.48 -9.54 18.37
N SER A 59 4.46 -9.82 17.51
CA SER A 59 4.74 -9.02 16.30
C SER A 59 3.61 -9.14 15.29
N LEU A 60 3.09 -10.34 15.07
CA LEU A 60 1.94 -10.60 14.21
C LEU A 60 0.66 -10.00 14.80
N GLY A 61 0.42 -10.13 16.10
CA GLY A 61 -0.72 -9.49 16.76
C GLY A 61 -0.64 -7.96 16.69
N TRP A 62 0.55 -7.39 16.88
CA TRP A 62 0.80 -5.96 16.70
C TRP A 62 0.58 -5.52 15.26
N PHE A 63 1.07 -6.30 14.29
CA PHE A 63 0.93 -6.02 12.86
C PHE A 63 -0.52 -6.13 12.39
N LEU A 64 -1.24 -7.20 12.78
CA LEU A 64 -2.67 -7.35 12.53
C LEU A 64 -3.46 -6.23 13.18
N GLY A 65 -3.13 -5.85 14.42
CA GLY A 65 -3.74 -4.70 15.08
C GLY A 65 -3.44 -3.38 14.36
N TRP A 66 -2.26 -3.22 13.76
CA TRP A 66 -1.95 -2.06 12.92
C TRP A 66 -2.74 -2.07 11.62
N LEU A 67 -2.81 -3.20 10.92
CA LEU A 67 -3.60 -3.38 9.70
C LEU A 67 -5.08 -3.11 9.97
N ASP A 68 -5.65 -3.72 11.01
CA ASP A 68 -7.04 -3.53 11.39
C ASP A 68 -7.30 -2.06 11.74
N ARG A 69 -6.38 -1.37 12.43
CA ARG A 69 -6.51 0.07 12.67
C ARG A 69 -6.41 0.92 11.41
N PHE A 70 -5.62 0.51 10.43
CA PHE A 70 -5.47 1.22 9.16
C PHE A 70 -6.72 1.06 8.29
N PHE A 71 -7.21 -0.18 8.14
CA PHE A 71 -8.34 -0.53 7.29
C PHE A 71 -9.71 -0.24 7.93
N GLU A 72 -9.88 -0.48 9.23
CA GLU A 72 -11.16 -0.29 9.94
C GLU A 72 -11.18 0.98 10.81
N GLY A 73 -10.02 1.60 11.06
CA GLY A 73 -9.86 2.71 12.00
C GLY A 73 -9.60 2.27 13.45
N ARG A 74 -9.19 3.19 14.34
CA ARG A 74 -8.96 2.88 15.77
C ARG A 74 -10.25 2.50 16.50
N PRO A 75 -10.32 1.42 17.31
CA PRO A 75 -11.45 1.20 18.24
C PRO A 75 -11.62 2.44 19.14
N TYR A 76 -12.86 2.89 19.38
CA TYR A 76 -13.10 4.06 20.21
C TYR A 76 -12.87 3.58 21.64
N GLN A 77 -11.82 4.06 22.29
CA GLN A 77 -11.79 3.97 23.73
C GLN A 77 -12.86 4.93 24.23
N ASN A 78 -13.80 4.42 25.04
CA ASN A 78 -14.83 5.26 25.64
C ASN A 78 -14.15 6.45 26.31
N GLU A 79 -14.33 7.65 25.74
CA GLU A 79 -13.93 8.94 26.32
C GLU A 79 -14.74 9.29 27.59
N THR A 80 -15.22 8.29 28.32
CA THR A 80 -15.79 8.45 29.66
C THR A 80 -14.70 8.69 30.70
N GLU A 81 -13.43 8.51 30.37
CA GLU A 81 -12.36 9.17 31.12
C GLU A 81 -12.43 10.66 30.80
N GLU A 82 -13.05 11.43 31.71
CA GLU A 82 -13.07 12.89 31.65
C GLU A 82 -11.70 13.39 31.19
N PRO A 83 -11.64 14.24 30.15
CA PRO A 83 -10.39 14.80 29.68
C PRO A 83 -9.80 15.58 30.85
N SER A 84 -8.86 14.97 31.57
CA SER A 84 -8.23 15.58 32.72
C SER A 84 -7.70 16.93 32.26
N SER A 85 -8.26 17.97 32.86
CA SER A 85 -8.32 19.35 32.39
C SER A 85 -6.97 20.08 32.39
N ARG A 86 -5.86 19.35 32.38
CA ARG A 86 -4.51 19.91 32.39
C ARG A 86 -3.83 19.74 31.04
N PHE A 87 -4.07 20.75 30.21
CA PHE A 87 -3.09 21.30 29.26
C PHE A 87 -2.44 20.30 28.29
N GLY A 88 -3.09 20.17 27.14
CA GLY A 88 -2.40 19.82 25.91
C GLY A 88 -3.39 19.77 24.77
N ARG A 89 -3.44 20.81 23.93
CA ARG A 89 -3.96 20.67 22.57
C ARG A 89 -3.08 19.61 21.88
N GLN A 90 -3.44 18.34 22.00
CA GLN A 90 -2.85 17.31 21.17
C GLN A 90 -3.31 17.62 19.75
N GLN A 91 -2.43 18.28 19.00
CA GLN A 91 -2.65 18.45 17.59
C GLN A 91 -2.81 17.06 16.96
N PRO A 92 -3.86 16.83 16.17
CA PRO A 92 -4.04 15.55 15.51
C PRO A 92 -2.80 15.26 14.65
N ARG A 93 -2.24 14.05 14.79
CA ARG A 93 -1.06 13.67 14.00
C ARG A 93 -1.44 13.64 12.51
N PHE A 94 -0.49 13.89 11.60
CA PHE A 94 -0.72 13.98 10.13
C PHE A 94 -1.67 12.92 9.56
N PHE A 95 -1.54 11.66 10.02
CA PHE A 95 -2.41 10.57 9.59
C PHE A 95 -3.86 10.67 10.12
N GLU A 96 -4.12 11.30 11.26
CA GLU A 96 -5.49 11.45 11.79
C GLU A 96 -6.31 12.46 10.96
N ILE A 97 -5.66 13.43 10.33
CA ILE A 97 -6.31 14.45 9.49
C ILE A 97 -6.73 13.86 8.13
N LEU A 98 -5.86 13.09 7.49
CA LEU A 98 -6.15 12.41 6.20
C LEU A 98 -7.27 11.35 6.32
N PHE A 99 -7.65 10.95 7.53
CA PHE A 99 -8.49 9.78 7.79
C PHE A 99 -9.68 10.07 8.72
N LEU A 100 -10.24 11.29 8.67
CA LEU A 100 -11.39 11.67 9.49
C LEU A 100 -12.65 10.88 9.11
N ARG A 101 -13.37 10.42 10.14
CA ARG A 101 -14.58 9.59 9.99
C ARG A 101 -15.82 10.42 9.68
N PRO A 102 -16.82 9.84 9.00
CA PRO A 102 -18.19 10.37 9.00
C PRO A 102 -18.78 10.32 10.43
N LYS A 103 -19.26 11.45 10.96
CA LYS A 103 -20.06 11.45 12.20
C LYS A 103 -21.41 10.77 11.94
N GLY A 104 -21.78 9.80 12.77
CA GLY A 104 -23.05 9.04 12.68
C GLY A 104 -22.91 7.62 12.13
N TYR A 105 -21.73 7.21 11.67
CA TYR A 105 -21.42 5.78 11.50
C TYR A 105 -21.33 5.14 12.89
N ARG A 106 -22.42 4.50 13.34
CA ARG A 106 -22.42 3.67 14.55
C ARG A 106 -21.60 2.44 14.29
N ARG A 107 -20.56 2.24 15.08
CA ARG A 107 -19.65 1.13 14.84
C ARG A 107 -20.21 -0.19 15.39
N PRO A 108 -19.73 -1.34 14.88
CA PRO A 108 -19.94 -2.62 15.55
C PRO A 108 -19.44 -2.63 17.01
N ASP A 109 -18.44 -1.81 17.38
CA ASP A 109 -17.95 -1.62 18.76
C ASP A 109 -18.85 -0.76 19.66
N GLU A 110 -19.94 -0.17 19.14
CA GLU A 110 -21.05 0.32 19.97
C GLU A 110 -22.00 -0.82 20.41
N LEU A 111 -21.81 -2.03 19.86
CA LEU A 111 -22.24 -3.29 20.46
C LEU A 111 -21.09 -3.77 21.36
N ARG A 112 -21.27 -3.55 22.67
CA ARG A 112 -20.48 -4.03 23.83
C ARG A 112 -19.26 -4.93 23.58
N SER A 113 -18.12 -4.47 24.12
CA SER A 113 -17.04 -5.18 24.86
C SER A 113 -16.55 -6.55 24.36
N ASP A 114 -15.23 -6.67 24.20
CA ASP A 114 -14.46 -7.93 24.13
C ASP A 114 -14.59 -8.75 22.82
N GLU A 115 -15.62 -8.52 22.02
CA GLU A 115 -15.92 -9.28 20.79
C GLU A 115 -15.67 -8.54 19.48
N TRP A 116 -15.06 -7.33 19.49
CA TRP A 116 -14.77 -6.63 18.24
C TRP A 116 -13.75 -7.41 17.40
N GLN A 117 -14.26 -8.20 16.47
CA GLN A 117 -13.48 -8.91 15.47
C GLN A 117 -13.60 -8.14 14.15
N PRO A 118 -12.57 -7.37 13.76
CA PRO A 118 -12.62 -6.62 12.52
C PRO A 118 -12.83 -7.59 11.35
N ALA A 119 -13.92 -7.39 10.62
CA ALA A 119 -14.28 -8.26 9.50
C ALA A 119 -13.19 -8.16 8.44
N ALA A 120 -12.72 -9.30 7.92
CA ALA A 120 -11.65 -9.29 6.92
C ALA A 120 -12.08 -8.58 5.63
N TRP A 121 -13.37 -8.71 5.28
CA TRP A 121 -14.03 -8.00 4.19
C TRP A 121 -15.05 -7.03 4.78
N SER A 122 -14.67 -5.76 4.89
CA SER A 122 -15.56 -4.70 5.34
C SER A 122 -15.64 -3.58 4.30
N ALA A 123 -16.70 -2.78 4.37
CA ALA A 123 -16.84 -1.60 3.52
C ALA A 123 -15.79 -0.52 3.84
N ALA A 124 -15.32 -0.44 5.09
CA ALA A 124 -14.21 0.44 5.46
C ALA A 124 -12.88 -0.03 4.82
N THR A 125 -12.66 -1.35 4.79
CA THR A 125 -11.51 -1.93 4.07
C THR A 125 -11.61 -1.60 2.58
N TYR A 126 -12.79 -1.70 1.96
CA TYR A 126 -12.99 -1.36 0.54
C TYR A 126 -12.72 0.12 0.24
N ASP A 127 -13.22 1.03 1.07
CA ASP A 127 -12.96 2.48 0.98
C ASP A 127 -11.45 2.78 1.02
N ARG A 128 -10.72 2.10 1.90
CA ARG A 128 -9.25 2.21 1.97
C ARG A 128 -8.55 1.62 0.75
N CYS A 129 -9.04 0.51 0.22
CA CYS A 129 -8.54 -0.05 -1.03
C CYS A 129 -8.75 0.92 -2.20
N LEU A 130 -9.89 1.61 -2.30
CA LEU A 130 -10.12 2.65 -3.30
C LEU A 130 -9.11 3.80 -3.20
N LEU A 131 -8.89 4.33 -1.99
CA LEU A 131 -7.89 5.38 -1.76
C LEU A 131 -6.49 4.92 -2.17
N ILE A 132 -6.13 3.70 -1.76
CA ILE A 132 -4.85 3.10 -2.07
C ILE A 132 -4.68 2.89 -3.59
N ALA A 133 -5.71 2.37 -4.24
CA ALA A 133 -5.72 2.11 -5.68
C ALA A 133 -5.58 3.40 -6.49
N LEU A 134 -6.02 4.55 -5.96
CA LEU A 134 -5.76 5.88 -6.53
C LEU A 134 -4.32 6.36 -6.30
N LEU A 135 -3.76 6.08 -5.11
CA LEU A 135 -2.42 6.55 -4.75
C LEU A 135 -1.32 5.84 -5.54
N TYR A 136 -1.48 4.56 -5.85
CA TYR A 136 -0.43 3.78 -6.50
C TYR A 136 -0.10 4.20 -7.93
N PRO A 137 -1.05 4.45 -8.84
CA PRO A 137 -0.76 5.01 -10.17
C PRO A 137 -0.02 6.35 -10.11
N LEU A 138 -0.40 7.23 -9.17
CA LEU A 138 0.28 8.50 -8.96
C LEU A 138 1.71 8.30 -8.45
N ALA A 139 1.87 7.44 -7.43
CA ALA A 139 3.16 7.12 -6.87
C ALA A 139 4.07 6.45 -7.89
N SER A 140 3.54 5.54 -8.72
CA SER A 140 4.31 4.81 -9.72
C SER A 140 4.73 5.68 -10.89
N ALA A 141 3.84 6.55 -11.39
CA ALA A 141 4.21 7.55 -12.38
C ALA A 141 5.29 8.48 -11.84
N LEU A 142 5.12 8.97 -10.61
CA LEU A 142 6.12 9.84 -9.97
C LEU A 142 7.46 9.11 -9.78
N PHE A 143 7.48 7.94 -9.14
CA PHE A 143 8.72 7.20 -8.89
C PHE A 143 9.39 6.72 -10.17
N GLY A 144 8.61 6.28 -11.16
CA GLY A 144 9.11 5.90 -12.48
C GLY A 144 9.79 7.07 -13.18
N TRP A 145 9.16 8.24 -13.17
CA TRP A 145 9.74 9.46 -13.72
C TRP A 145 11.00 9.90 -12.98
N ILE A 146 10.99 9.86 -11.64
CA ILE A 146 12.19 10.19 -10.84
C ILE A 146 13.35 9.26 -11.18
N ALA A 147 13.09 7.95 -11.28
CA ALA A 147 14.12 6.96 -11.51
C ALA A 147 14.64 7.00 -12.97
N PHE A 148 13.73 6.99 -13.94
CA PHE A 148 14.05 6.74 -15.34
C PHE A 148 13.95 7.96 -16.24
N GLY A 149 13.35 9.04 -15.76
CA GLY A 149 13.09 10.22 -16.58
C GLY A 149 11.87 10.06 -17.48
N ASP A 150 11.11 8.98 -17.35
CA ASP A 150 9.94 8.69 -18.16
C ASP A 150 8.92 7.91 -17.30
N ALA A 151 7.65 8.26 -17.41
CA ALA A 151 6.54 7.63 -16.72
C ALA A 151 5.41 7.21 -17.65
N GLY A 152 5.68 7.14 -18.96
CA GLY A 152 4.72 6.74 -19.97
C GLY A 152 3.55 7.72 -20.11
N GLU A 153 2.46 7.25 -20.70
CA GLU A 153 1.29 8.06 -21.02
C GLU A 153 0.62 8.66 -19.78
N LEU A 154 0.51 7.89 -18.68
CA LEU A 154 -0.01 8.40 -17.43
C LEU A 154 0.89 9.52 -16.87
N GLY A 155 2.21 9.34 -16.93
CA GLY A 155 3.17 10.38 -16.56
C GLY A 155 2.98 11.66 -17.36
N THR A 156 2.98 11.54 -18.69
CA THR A 156 2.77 12.66 -19.61
C THR A 156 1.42 13.36 -19.36
N ALA A 157 0.36 12.58 -19.13
CA ALA A 157 -0.97 13.11 -18.79
C ALA A 157 -0.99 13.88 -17.46
N LEU A 158 -0.15 13.48 -16.50
CA LEU A 158 0.06 14.21 -15.25
C LEU A 158 1.01 15.40 -15.41
N GLY A 159 1.63 15.60 -16.58
CA GLY A 159 2.65 16.63 -16.81
C GLY A 159 4.08 16.21 -16.44
N LEU A 160 4.31 14.94 -16.12
CA LEU A 160 5.64 14.35 -15.94
C LEU A 160 6.29 14.07 -17.31
N VAL A 161 6.62 15.14 -18.04
CA VAL A 161 7.18 15.02 -19.38
C VAL A 161 8.53 14.29 -19.34
N PRO A 162 8.78 13.36 -20.27
CA PRO A 162 10.04 12.65 -20.32
C PRO A 162 11.24 13.59 -20.37
N THR A 163 12.22 13.39 -19.48
CA THR A 163 13.45 14.18 -19.42
C THR A 163 14.61 13.34 -18.91
N GLY A 164 15.73 13.35 -19.64
CA GLY A 164 16.98 12.74 -19.18
C GLY A 164 17.64 13.51 -18.04
N GLU A 165 17.31 14.79 -17.87
CA GLU A 165 18.00 15.69 -16.95
C GLU A 165 17.59 15.42 -15.50
N PHE A 166 18.53 14.94 -14.68
CA PHE A 166 18.29 14.72 -13.26
C PHE A 166 17.98 16.03 -12.50
N GLN A 167 18.57 17.15 -12.91
CA GLN A 167 18.38 18.45 -12.27
C GLN A 167 16.94 18.94 -12.40
N ALA A 168 16.37 18.88 -13.61
CA ALA A 168 14.98 19.21 -13.87
C ALA A 168 14.03 18.37 -13.00
N ARG A 169 14.29 17.06 -12.89
CA ARG A 169 13.54 16.16 -12.01
C ARG A 169 13.62 16.57 -10.55
N PHE A 170 14.83 16.79 -10.05
CA PHE A 170 15.07 17.19 -8.66
C PHE A 170 14.35 18.49 -8.30
N PHE A 171 14.48 19.54 -9.10
CA PHE A 171 13.82 20.83 -8.82
C PHE A 171 12.30 20.75 -8.89
N SER A 172 11.75 19.91 -9.78
CA SER A 172 10.31 19.64 -9.84
C SER A 172 9.80 19.00 -8.55
N LEU A 173 10.54 18.02 -8.01
CA LEU A 173 10.21 17.40 -6.73
C LEU A 173 10.28 18.38 -5.58
N VAL A 174 11.30 19.25 -5.56
CA VAL A 174 11.44 20.29 -4.55
C VAL A 174 10.25 21.25 -4.61
N ALA A 175 9.85 21.69 -5.80
CA ALA A 175 8.69 22.56 -5.98
C ALA A 175 7.39 21.89 -5.48
N VAL A 176 7.15 20.64 -5.87
CA VAL A 176 5.99 19.86 -5.41
C VAL A 176 6.02 19.69 -3.90
N ALA A 177 7.17 19.33 -3.31
CA ALA A 177 7.32 19.19 -1.86
C ALA A 177 7.04 20.50 -1.13
N VAL A 178 7.53 21.64 -1.63
CA VAL A 178 7.26 22.97 -1.06
C VAL A 178 5.77 23.27 -1.12
N ILE A 179 5.10 23.00 -2.24
CA ILE A 179 3.65 23.23 -2.37
C ILE A 179 2.87 22.32 -1.41
N LEU A 180 3.24 21.05 -1.27
CA LEU A 180 2.60 20.13 -0.33
C LEU A 180 2.80 20.56 1.12
N ILE A 181 4.01 20.96 1.49
CA ILE A 181 4.31 21.48 2.83
C ILE A 181 3.53 22.77 3.07
N ALA A 182 3.49 23.68 2.09
CA ALA A 182 2.75 24.94 2.19
C ALA A 182 1.25 24.69 2.35
N ASN A 183 0.65 23.81 1.56
CA ASN A 183 -0.75 23.41 1.70
C ASN A 183 -1.03 22.76 3.06
N TRP A 184 -0.16 21.84 3.48
CA TRP A 184 -0.28 21.18 4.79
C TRP A 184 -0.24 22.22 5.93
N LYS A 185 0.71 23.15 5.89
CA LYS A 185 0.86 24.20 6.88
C LYS A 185 -0.24 25.26 6.80
N PHE A 186 -0.74 25.58 5.60
CA PHE A 186 -1.87 26.48 5.38
C PHE A 186 -3.08 26.01 6.17
N VAL A 187 -3.38 24.72 6.15
CA VAL A 187 -4.56 24.22 6.83
C VAL A 187 -4.34 24.02 8.34
N GLN A 188 -3.11 23.76 8.77
CA GLN A 188 -2.78 23.73 10.20
C GLN A 188 -2.68 25.11 10.85
N ALA A 189 -2.50 26.17 10.05
CA ALA A 189 -2.25 27.51 10.55
C ALA A 189 -3.55 28.30 10.72
N ASP A 190 -3.60 29.09 11.79
CA ASP A 190 -4.66 30.07 12.04
C ASP A 190 -4.17 31.50 11.74
N GLY A 191 -5.12 32.41 11.52
CA GLY A 191 -4.85 33.85 11.37
C GLY A 191 -3.93 34.19 10.20
N LEU A 192 -2.97 35.11 10.41
CA LEU A 192 -2.06 35.60 9.36
C LEU A 192 -1.11 34.50 8.82
N LYS A 193 -0.71 33.53 9.66
CA LYS A 193 0.19 32.44 9.27
C LYS A 193 -0.40 31.59 8.14
N LYS A 194 -1.72 31.41 8.13
CA LYS A 194 -2.45 30.73 7.05
C LYS A 194 -2.17 31.42 5.71
N TRP A 195 -2.38 32.73 5.63
CA TRP A 195 -2.14 33.51 4.42
C TRP A 195 -0.68 33.51 3.97
N VAL A 196 0.27 33.48 4.91
CA VAL A 196 1.71 33.32 4.58
C VAL A 196 1.95 31.99 3.86
N TRP A 197 1.42 30.89 4.39
CA TRP A 197 1.58 29.57 3.75
C TRP A 197 0.86 29.47 2.41
N LEU A 198 -0.30 30.11 2.26
CA LEU A 198 -0.93 30.25 0.94
C LEU A 198 -0.02 31.01 -0.02
N GLY A 199 0.55 32.14 0.42
CA GLY A 199 1.49 32.93 -0.35
C GLY A 199 2.73 32.13 -0.77
N VAL A 200 3.29 31.29 0.12
CA VAL A 200 4.40 30.37 -0.20
C VAL A 200 3.99 29.36 -1.26
N GLY A 201 2.81 28.74 -1.14
CA GLY A 201 2.30 27.79 -2.13
C GLY A 201 2.08 28.44 -3.50
N VAL A 202 1.45 29.61 -3.52
CA VAL A 202 1.24 30.42 -4.73
C VAL A 202 2.57 30.83 -5.34
N ALA A 203 3.51 31.35 -4.54
CA ALA A 203 4.84 31.69 -5.02
C ALA A 203 5.56 30.47 -5.62
N ALA A 204 5.55 29.31 -4.97
CA ALA A 204 6.16 28.10 -5.53
C ALA A 204 5.57 27.73 -6.90
N VAL A 205 4.25 27.84 -7.07
CA VAL A 205 3.56 27.61 -8.36
C VAL A 205 3.94 28.64 -9.43
N PHE A 206 4.11 29.92 -9.07
CA PHE A 206 4.45 30.98 -10.04
C PHE A 206 5.95 31.07 -10.35
N PHE A 207 6.82 30.77 -9.39
CA PHE A 207 8.27 30.89 -9.54
C PHE A 207 8.88 29.66 -10.23
N ALA A 208 8.38 28.44 -9.96
CA ALA A 208 8.91 27.23 -10.59
C ALA A 208 8.89 27.24 -12.14
N PRO A 209 7.80 27.66 -12.81
CA PRO A 209 7.72 27.72 -14.27
C PRO A 209 8.42 28.92 -14.87
N ARG A 210 8.59 30.00 -14.08
CA ARG A 210 9.20 31.24 -14.59
C ARG A 210 10.71 31.16 -14.52
N PHE A 211 11.27 30.54 -13.47
CA PHE A 211 12.72 30.31 -13.34
C PHE A 211 13.19 29.01 -14.00
N GLY A 212 12.30 28.01 -14.10
CA GLY A 212 12.53 26.75 -14.81
C GLY A 212 13.20 26.93 -16.18
N PRO A 213 12.61 27.68 -17.14
CA PRO A 213 13.18 27.90 -18.47
C PRO A 213 14.50 28.67 -18.48
N TYR A 214 14.75 29.56 -17.51
CA TYR A 214 16.03 30.27 -17.42
C TYR A 214 17.17 29.38 -16.92
N LEU A 215 16.85 28.31 -16.19
CA LEU A 215 17.81 27.32 -15.71
C LEU A 215 17.86 26.06 -16.60
N PHE A 216 16.72 25.71 -17.20
CA PHE A 216 16.43 24.48 -17.95
C PHE A 216 15.38 24.77 -19.07
N PRO A 217 15.81 25.30 -20.23
CA PRO A 217 14.91 25.76 -21.30
C PRO A 217 13.95 24.69 -21.84
N GLU A 218 14.32 23.41 -21.75
CA GLU A 218 13.57 22.29 -22.32
C GLU A 218 12.42 21.77 -21.43
N VAL A 219 12.28 22.28 -20.18
CA VAL A 219 11.46 21.63 -19.14
C VAL A 219 10.39 22.55 -18.54
N ALA A 220 10.22 23.77 -19.08
CA ALA A 220 9.39 24.81 -18.47
C ALA A 220 7.88 24.48 -18.39
N ASP A 221 7.33 23.86 -19.43
CA ASP A 221 5.87 23.68 -19.57
C ASP A 221 5.34 22.47 -18.78
N SER A 222 6.20 21.48 -18.50
CA SER A 222 5.82 20.20 -17.89
C SER A 222 5.76 20.26 -16.36
N VAL A 223 6.77 20.85 -15.74
CA VAL A 223 6.90 20.98 -14.28
C VAL A 223 5.76 21.78 -13.68
N PHE A 224 5.29 22.80 -14.40
CA PHE A 224 4.14 23.62 -13.99
C PHE A 224 2.85 22.81 -13.94
N THR A 225 2.58 22.05 -15.00
CA THR A 225 1.36 21.26 -15.15
C THR A 225 1.27 20.21 -14.05
N PHE A 226 2.35 19.47 -13.79
CA PHE A 226 2.40 18.49 -12.70
C PHE A 226 2.26 19.13 -11.31
N ALA A 227 3.00 20.21 -11.03
CA ALA A 227 2.94 20.87 -9.74
C ALA A 227 1.54 21.42 -9.44
N VAL A 228 0.83 21.95 -10.43
CA VAL A 228 -0.53 22.47 -10.27
C VAL A 228 -1.56 21.35 -10.15
N ILE A 229 -1.50 20.31 -10.97
CA ILE A 229 -2.40 19.14 -10.88
C ILE A 229 -2.22 18.44 -9.53
N PHE A 230 -0.99 18.21 -9.10
CA PHE A 230 -0.71 17.54 -7.83
C PHE A 230 -1.09 18.41 -6.63
N ALA A 231 -0.78 19.71 -6.66
CA ALA A 231 -1.15 20.66 -5.62
C ALA A 231 -2.67 20.82 -5.49
N SER A 232 -3.39 20.82 -6.60
CA SER A 232 -4.85 20.95 -6.61
C SER A 232 -5.55 19.68 -6.14
N ALA A 233 -5.08 18.50 -6.57
CA ALA A 233 -5.55 17.22 -6.04
C ALA A 233 -5.31 17.12 -4.52
N PHE A 234 -4.12 17.52 -4.05
CA PHE A 234 -3.78 17.51 -2.64
C PHE A 234 -4.53 18.56 -1.82
N ALA A 235 -4.66 19.79 -2.31
CA ALA A 235 -5.43 20.84 -1.66
C ALA A 235 -6.91 20.46 -1.56
N SER A 236 -7.47 19.80 -2.57
CA SER A 236 -8.85 19.29 -2.55
C SER A 236 -9.03 18.18 -1.50
N ALA A 237 -8.09 17.23 -1.43
CA ALA A 237 -8.06 16.20 -0.39
C ALA A 237 -7.88 16.77 1.04
N PHE A 238 -7.22 17.93 1.17
CA PHE A 238 -6.98 18.58 2.46
C PHE A 238 -8.12 19.51 2.90
N VAL A 239 -8.71 20.28 2.00
CA VAL A 239 -9.94 21.06 2.25
C VAL A 239 -11.06 20.12 2.71
N PHE A 240 -11.13 18.91 2.15
CA PHE A 240 -11.98 17.82 2.62
C PHE A 240 -11.74 17.42 4.09
N ALA A 241 -10.48 17.25 4.49
CA ALA A 241 -10.10 16.92 5.85
C ALA A 241 -10.32 18.07 6.86
N SER A 242 -10.38 19.32 6.42
CA SER A 242 -10.55 20.48 7.31
C SER A 242 -11.99 21.00 7.38
N ALA A 243 -12.73 20.97 6.27
CA ALA A 243 -14.16 21.32 6.27
C ALA A 243 -15.00 20.32 7.09
N SER A 244 -14.61 19.05 7.12
CA SER A 244 -15.18 18.03 8.02
C SER A 244 -14.91 18.30 9.49
N ALA A 245 -13.81 19.00 9.82
CA ALA A 245 -13.48 19.42 11.17
C ALA A 245 -14.24 20.71 11.59
N SER A 246 -14.48 21.67 10.69
CA SER A 246 -15.15 22.95 11.02
C SER A 246 -16.68 22.91 10.93
N ALA A 247 -17.27 22.03 10.12
CA ALA A 247 -18.73 21.82 10.07
C ALA A 247 -19.30 21.14 11.33
N SER A 248 -18.44 20.82 12.30
CA SER A 248 -18.80 20.17 13.56
C SER A 248 -19.35 21.13 14.64
N ALA A 249 -19.50 22.43 14.32
CA ALA A 249 -20.07 23.44 15.21
C ALA A 249 -21.55 23.81 14.93
N SER A 250 -22.15 23.34 13.83
CA SER A 250 -23.57 23.62 13.52
C SER A 250 -24.27 22.40 12.92
N ALA A 251 -25.35 21.98 13.59
CA ALA A 251 -26.07 20.74 13.36
C ALA A 251 -26.62 20.54 11.94
N SER A 252 -26.18 19.48 11.25
CA SER A 252 -27.04 18.56 10.47
C SER A 252 -26.20 17.48 9.77
N ALA A 253 -26.73 16.25 9.73
CA ALA A 253 -26.10 15.05 9.14
C ALA A 253 -25.91 15.11 7.61
N SER A 254 -26.32 16.20 6.97
CA SER A 254 -26.16 16.50 5.54
C SER A 254 -24.77 17.05 5.18
N ALA A 255 -23.95 17.47 6.15
CA ALA A 255 -22.66 18.13 5.91
C ALA A 255 -21.49 17.17 5.64
N SER A 256 -21.50 15.95 6.18
CA SER A 256 -20.38 15.01 6.03
C SER A 256 -20.39 14.24 4.71
N ALA A 257 -21.58 14.02 4.16
CA ALA A 257 -21.73 13.34 2.90
C ALA A 257 -21.50 14.29 1.70
N SER A 258 -21.80 15.59 1.87
CA SER A 258 -21.55 16.64 0.87
C SER A 258 -20.06 16.95 0.72
N ALA A 259 -19.23 16.57 1.70
CA ALA A 259 -17.79 16.76 1.66
C ALA A 259 -17.06 15.75 0.74
N SER A 260 -17.43 14.46 0.75
CA SER A 260 -16.73 13.42 -0.03
C SER A 260 -16.99 13.56 -1.53
N ALA A 261 -18.22 13.87 -1.89
CA ALA A 261 -18.50 14.18 -3.27
C ALA A 261 -18.05 15.63 -3.60
N GLY A 262 -18.08 16.57 -2.64
CA GLY A 262 -17.58 17.94 -2.79
C GLY A 262 -16.12 17.99 -3.20
N ALA A 263 -15.31 17.06 -2.71
CA ALA A 263 -13.92 16.91 -3.10
C ALA A 263 -13.75 16.46 -4.56
N VAL A 264 -14.58 15.52 -5.03
CA VAL A 264 -14.58 15.08 -6.44
C VAL A 264 -15.09 16.20 -7.34
N ALA A 265 -16.18 16.88 -6.96
CA ALA A 265 -16.68 18.03 -7.69
C ALA A 265 -15.71 19.21 -7.73
N TYR A 266 -15.01 19.49 -6.63
CA TYR A 266 -14.05 20.58 -6.54
C TYR A 266 -12.73 20.25 -7.24
N ALA A 267 -12.28 19.00 -7.23
CA ALA A 267 -11.14 18.55 -8.01
C ALA A 267 -11.43 18.54 -9.52
N VAL A 268 -12.61 18.04 -9.94
CA VAL A 268 -13.09 18.07 -11.34
C VAL A 268 -13.26 19.50 -11.81
N ALA A 269 -13.88 20.35 -10.99
CA ALA A 269 -13.96 21.78 -11.19
C ALA A 269 -12.58 22.40 -11.40
N TYR A 270 -11.66 22.29 -10.44
CA TYR A 270 -10.41 23.04 -10.50
C TYR A 270 -9.46 22.53 -11.61
N ALA A 271 -9.45 21.22 -11.88
CA ALA A 271 -8.76 20.65 -13.04
C ALA A 271 -9.31 21.18 -14.37
N PHE A 272 -10.63 21.40 -14.45
CA PHE A 272 -11.27 22.02 -15.61
C PHE A 272 -10.99 23.54 -15.69
N ALA A 273 -10.92 24.27 -14.55
CA ALA A 273 -10.53 25.69 -14.50
C ALA A 273 -9.12 25.90 -15.04
N PHE A 274 -8.23 24.96 -14.73
CA PHE A 274 -6.85 24.94 -15.20
C PHE A 274 -6.78 24.71 -16.71
N ALA A 275 -7.57 23.78 -17.25
CA ALA A 275 -7.71 23.57 -18.71
C ALA A 275 -8.21 24.85 -19.42
N VAL A 276 -9.14 25.60 -18.81
CA VAL A 276 -9.60 26.89 -19.33
C VAL A 276 -8.52 27.97 -19.26
N THR A 277 -7.68 27.99 -18.23
CA THR A 277 -6.62 29.01 -18.06
C THR A 277 -5.49 28.83 -19.10
N PHE A 278 -5.21 27.58 -19.51
CA PHE A 278 -4.30 27.28 -20.62
C PHE A 278 -4.91 27.58 -22.00
N ALA A 279 -6.24 27.61 -22.11
CA ALA A 279 -6.94 27.99 -23.35
C ALA A 279 -7.00 29.52 -23.59
N VAL A 280 -6.48 30.35 -22.66
CA VAL A 280 -6.54 31.84 -22.73
C VAL A 280 -5.61 32.44 -23.82
N GLY A 281 -4.97 31.61 -24.65
CA GLY A 281 -4.25 32.07 -25.83
C GLY A 281 -5.12 32.49 -27.03
N SER A 282 -6.43 32.20 -27.04
CA SER A 282 -7.29 32.46 -28.21
C SER A 282 -8.72 32.92 -27.86
N ALA A 283 -9.41 33.48 -28.86
CA ALA A 283 -10.68 34.22 -28.78
C ALA A 283 -11.92 33.42 -28.30
N GLY A 284 -11.76 32.31 -27.59
CA GLY A 284 -12.82 31.45 -27.07
C GLY A 284 -13.09 31.53 -25.56
N ALA A 285 -12.41 32.40 -24.81
CA ALA A 285 -12.40 32.42 -23.33
C ALA A 285 -13.81 32.43 -22.69
N ALA A 286 -14.79 33.11 -23.28
CA ALA A 286 -16.14 33.17 -22.75
C ALA A 286 -16.90 31.83 -22.87
N ALA A 287 -16.73 31.11 -23.98
CA ALA A 287 -17.38 29.81 -24.19
C ALA A 287 -16.80 28.75 -23.23
N TYR A 288 -15.49 28.77 -23.02
CA TYR A 288 -14.84 27.90 -22.04
C TYR A 288 -15.24 28.23 -20.60
N ALA A 289 -15.36 29.51 -20.24
CA ALA A 289 -15.82 29.92 -18.92
C ALA A 289 -17.27 29.47 -18.63
N VAL A 290 -18.16 29.53 -19.62
CA VAL A 290 -19.55 29.06 -19.48
C VAL A 290 -19.59 27.53 -19.38
N ALA A 291 -18.92 26.80 -20.27
CA ALA A 291 -18.81 25.35 -20.19
C ALA A 291 -18.23 24.90 -18.83
N PHE A 292 -17.27 25.67 -18.31
CA PHE A 292 -16.69 25.49 -16.99
C PHE A 292 -17.70 25.64 -15.87
N LEU A 293 -18.45 26.75 -15.84
CA LEU A 293 -19.44 26.98 -14.80
C LEU A 293 -20.53 25.89 -14.81
N VAL A 294 -20.94 25.43 -15.99
CA VAL A 294 -21.92 24.35 -16.15
C VAL A 294 -21.37 23.01 -15.64
N ALA A 295 -20.16 22.63 -16.06
CA ALA A 295 -19.51 21.40 -15.59
C ALA A 295 -19.27 21.42 -14.07
N PHE A 296 -18.82 22.57 -13.54
CA PHE A 296 -18.66 22.81 -12.11
C PHE A 296 -19.97 22.60 -11.37
N ALA A 297 -21.04 23.27 -11.80
CA ALA A 297 -22.35 23.22 -11.16
C ALA A 297 -22.92 21.79 -11.20
N ALA A 298 -22.77 21.09 -12.32
CA ALA A 298 -23.21 19.71 -12.47
C ALA A 298 -22.44 18.76 -11.53
N ALA A 299 -21.11 18.86 -11.49
CA ALA A 299 -20.29 18.05 -10.59
C ALA A 299 -20.64 18.32 -9.12
N TYR A 300 -20.81 19.60 -8.76
CA TYR A 300 -21.25 20.02 -7.44
C TYR A 300 -22.65 19.50 -7.11
N ALA A 301 -23.62 19.54 -8.03
CA ALA A 301 -24.95 19.00 -7.79
C ALA A 301 -24.95 17.47 -7.61
N ALA A 302 -24.26 16.73 -8.49
CA ALA A 302 -24.10 15.28 -8.40
C ALA A 302 -23.50 14.88 -7.05
N THR A 303 -22.64 15.73 -6.54
CA THR A 303 -22.03 15.57 -5.24
C THR A 303 -22.99 15.59 -4.08
N PHE A 304 -23.84 16.60 -4.00
CA PHE A 304 -24.84 16.67 -2.93
C PHE A 304 -25.89 15.55 -3.08
N ALA A 305 -26.11 15.03 -4.29
CA ALA A 305 -26.93 13.84 -4.48
C ALA A 305 -26.25 12.58 -3.91
N VAL A 306 -25.00 12.31 -4.27
CA VAL A 306 -24.21 11.17 -3.73
C VAL A 306 -24.12 11.26 -2.21
N ALA A 307 -23.94 12.47 -1.68
CA ALA A 307 -23.99 12.76 -0.27
C ALA A 307 -25.30 12.30 0.41
N GLY A 308 -26.44 12.75 -0.13
CA GLY A 308 -27.75 12.38 0.40
C GLY A 308 -27.96 10.87 0.38
N VAL A 309 -27.59 10.21 -0.72
CA VAL A 309 -27.69 8.74 -0.86
C VAL A 309 -26.75 8.02 0.11
N PHE A 310 -25.52 8.51 0.30
CA PHE A 310 -24.58 7.98 1.30
C PHE A 310 -25.18 8.04 2.70
N ALA A 311 -25.69 9.21 3.10
CA ALA A 311 -26.28 9.39 4.44
C ALA A 311 -27.48 8.44 4.64
N ALA A 312 -28.33 8.29 3.62
CA ALA A 312 -29.43 7.33 3.64
C ALA A 312 -28.94 5.88 3.73
N ALA A 313 -27.90 5.51 2.98
CA ALA A 313 -27.35 4.16 2.99
C ALA A 313 -26.71 3.78 4.34
N VAL A 314 -26.02 4.74 4.97
CA VAL A 314 -25.49 4.57 6.33
C VAL A 314 -26.64 4.39 7.32
N ALA A 315 -27.68 5.23 7.25
CA ALA A 315 -28.85 5.12 8.11
C ALA A 315 -29.56 3.76 7.96
N MET A 316 -29.61 3.22 6.73
CA MET A 316 -30.20 1.92 6.42
C MET A 316 -29.27 0.71 6.67
N ARG A 317 -28.04 0.93 7.13
CA ARG A 317 -27.00 -0.12 7.28
C ARG A 317 -26.69 -0.88 5.97
N ARG A 318 -26.88 -0.25 4.82
CA ARG A 318 -26.63 -0.81 3.47
C ARG A 318 -25.37 -0.25 2.81
N PHE A 319 -24.37 0.10 3.62
CA PHE A 319 -23.19 0.82 3.16
C PHE A 319 -22.39 0.06 2.09
N GLY A 320 -22.27 -1.27 2.21
CA GLY A 320 -21.60 -2.08 1.17
C GLY A 320 -22.30 -2.04 -0.19
N VAL A 321 -23.63 -2.14 -0.20
CA VAL A 321 -24.44 -2.03 -1.43
C VAL A 321 -24.30 -0.64 -2.04
N PHE A 322 -24.29 0.40 -1.19
CA PHE A 322 -24.05 1.77 -1.64
C PHE A 322 -22.68 1.93 -2.31
N LEU A 323 -21.60 1.44 -1.69
CA LEU A 323 -20.26 1.53 -2.28
C LEU A 323 -20.17 0.77 -3.60
N LEU A 324 -20.80 -0.41 -3.69
CA LEU A 324 -20.87 -1.17 -4.94
C LEU A 324 -21.61 -0.38 -6.03
N ALA A 325 -22.81 0.13 -5.72
CA ALA A 325 -23.61 0.92 -6.66
C ALA A 325 -22.88 2.20 -7.09
N LEU A 326 -22.22 2.87 -6.15
CA LEU A 326 -21.42 4.06 -6.42
C LEU A 326 -20.20 3.74 -7.29
N SER A 327 -19.54 2.61 -7.08
CA SER A 327 -18.40 2.18 -7.90
C SER A 327 -18.84 1.85 -9.32
N ILE A 328 -19.99 1.18 -9.49
CA ILE A 328 -20.60 0.95 -10.80
C ILE A 328 -20.96 2.29 -11.47
N LEU A 329 -21.58 3.21 -10.73
CA LEU A 329 -21.93 4.53 -11.26
C LEU A 329 -20.69 5.31 -11.69
N TYR A 330 -19.63 5.34 -10.88
CA TYR A 330 -18.37 5.97 -11.23
C TYR A 330 -17.71 5.30 -12.44
N PHE A 331 -17.77 3.98 -12.54
CA PHE A 331 -17.26 3.25 -13.69
C PHE A 331 -18.00 3.68 -14.97
N VAL A 332 -19.33 3.68 -14.94
CA VAL A 332 -20.15 4.15 -16.08
C VAL A 332 -19.86 5.62 -16.40
N ALA A 333 -19.77 6.47 -15.39
CA ALA A 333 -19.45 7.89 -15.55
C ALA A 333 -18.04 8.10 -16.13
N ALA A 334 -17.09 7.22 -15.83
CA ALA A 334 -15.74 7.27 -16.39
C ALA A 334 -15.65 6.74 -17.83
N VAL A 335 -16.54 5.83 -18.23
CA VAL A 335 -16.64 5.35 -19.62
C VAL A 335 -17.40 6.33 -20.51
N LEU A 336 -18.36 7.08 -19.96
CA LEU A 336 -19.24 7.96 -20.73
C LEU A 336 -18.50 9.04 -21.56
N PRO A 337 -17.42 9.70 -21.09
CA PRO A 337 -16.66 10.65 -21.91
C PRO A 337 -16.12 10.04 -23.21
N PHE A 338 -15.71 8.77 -23.21
CA PHE A 338 -15.28 8.10 -24.43
C PHE A 338 -16.42 7.94 -25.44
N GLN A 339 -17.66 7.84 -24.98
CA GLN A 339 -18.83 7.75 -25.87
C GLN A 339 -19.27 9.11 -26.40
N LEU A 340 -19.09 10.18 -25.61
CA LEU A 340 -19.65 11.50 -25.89
C LEU A 340 -18.68 12.45 -26.58
N THR A 341 -17.38 12.36 -26.28
CA THR A 341 -16.39 13.36 -26.69
C THR A 341 -15.28 12.81 -27.56
N ALA A 342 -15.17 11.48 -27.72
CA ALA A 342 -14.15 10.88 -28.56
C ALA A 342 -14.35 11.31 -30.01
N SER A 343 -13.30 11.90 -30.58
CA SER A 343 -13.23 12.39 -31.96
C SER A 343 -11.77 12.49 -32.40
N GLU A 344 -11.51 12.69 -33.70
CA GLU A 344 -10.16 12.80 -34.27
C GLU A 344 -9.30 13.87 -33.57
N ASP A 345 -9.91 14.97 -33.11
CA ASP A 345 -9.22 16.11 -32.49
C ASP A 345 -8.96 15.94 -30.98
N THR A 346 -9.38 14.81 -30.38
CA THR A 346 -9.35 14.67 -28.92
C THR A 346 -7.97 14.27 -28.41
N SER A 347 -7.43 15.05 -27.45
CA SER A 347 -6.14 14.76 -26.81
C SER A 347 -6.14 13.44 -26.04
N GLY A 348 -5.20 12.54 -26.38
CA GLY A 348 -4.99 11.28 -25.66
C GLY A 348 -4.61 11.45 -24.19
N ASN A 349 -4.00 12.57 -23.80
CA ASN A 349 -3.56 12.81 -22.43
C ASN A 349 -4.72 12.90 -21.42
N ALA A 350 -5.83 13.54 -21.82
CA ALA A 350 -7.00 13.64 -20.95
C ALA A 350 -7.60 12.25 -20.65
N TYR A 351 -7.62 11.38 -21.66
CA TYR A 351 -8.08 10.01 -21.51
C TYR A 351 -7.10 9.13 -20.73
N ALA A 352 -5.79 9.29 -20.93
CA ALA A 352 -4.77 8.61 -20.12
C ALA A 352 -4.89 8.97 -18.63
N ALA A 353 -5.14 10.25 -18.30
CA ALA A 353 -5.44 10.66 -16.93
C ALA A 353 -6.74 10.05 -16.39
N LEU A 354 -7.82 10.06 -17.19
CA LEU A 354 -9.10 9.45 -16.82
C LEU A 354 -8.95 7.93 -16.56
N ILE A 355 -8.20 7.25 -17.41
CA ILE A 355 -7.86 5.83 -17.26
C ILE A 355 -7.07 5.62 -15.97
N GLY A 356 -5.92 6.27 -15.83
CA GLY A 356 -4.98 6.00 -14.75
C GLY A 356 -5.46 6.46 -13.37
N LEU A 357 -6.26 7.53 -13.29
CA LEU A 357 -6.74 8.09 -12.02
C LEU A 357 -8.16 7.68 -11.64
N THR A 358 -8.94 7.12 -12.57
CA THR A 358 -10.33 6.74 -12.28
C THR A 358 -10.59 5.28 -12.59
N LEU A 359 -10.43 4.85 -13.85
CA LEU A 359 -10.78 3.49 -14.25
C LEU A 359 -9.88 2.43 -13.61
N LEU A 360 -8.56 2.61 -13.65
CA LEU A 360 -7.63 1.64 -13.05
C LEU A 360 -7.86 1.49 -11.54
N PRO A 361 -8.00 2.58 -10.75
CA PRO A 361 -8.35 2.46 -9.34
C PRO A 361 -9.67 1.71 -9.09
N LEU A 362 -10.71 2.00 -9.87
CA LEU A 362 -12.02 1.36 -9.74
C LEU A 362 -11.98 -0.14 -10.06
N ILE A 363 -11.20 -0.53 -11.07
CA ILE A 363 -11.00 -1.94 -11.42
C ILE A 363 -10.17 -2.63 -10.35
N ASN A 364 -9.12 -1.98 -9.84
CA ASN A 364 -8.17 -2.60 -8.92
C ASN A 364 -8.71 -2.76 -7.49
N ALA A 365 -9.45 -1.77 -6.97
CA ALA A 365 -9.89 -1.76 -5.58
C ALA A 365 -10.69 -3.02 -5.14
N PRO A 366 -11.58 -3.62 -5.96
CA PRO A 366 -12.20 -4.91 -5.66
C PRO A 366 -11.20 -6.06 -5.47
N PHE A 367 -10.16 -6.14 -6.29
CA PHE A 367 -9.13 -7.19 -6.18
C PHE A 367 -8.22 -6.96 -4.97
N ASP A 368 -7.84 -5.70 -4.71
CA ASP A 368 -7.15 -5.32 -3.48
C ASP A 368 -7.95 -5.70 -2.24
N TRP A 369 -9.24 -5.38 -2.22
CA TRP A 369 -10.14 -5.73 -1.12
C TRP A 369 -10.29 -7.24 -0.93
N ALA A 370 -10.42 -7.99 -2.03
CA ALA A 370 -10.47 -9.44 -2.00
C ALA A 370 -9.15 -10.04 -1.47
N SER A 371 -8.01 -9.57 -1.97
CA SER A 371 -6.66 -9.99 -1.59
C SER A 371 -6.39 -9.71 -0.10
N ILE A 372 -6.61 -8.47 0.35
CA ILE A 372 -6.42 -8.06 1.74
C ILE A 372 -7.33 -8.85 2.68
N GLY A 373 -8.60 -9.06 2.31
CA GLY A 373 -9.51 -9.84 3.14
C GLY A 373 -9.12 -11.32 3.24
N LEU A 374 -8.66 -11.92 2.14
CA LEU A 374 -8.14 -13.29 2.15
C LEU A 374 -6.91 -13.40 3.05
N THR A 375 -5.94 -12.52 2.85
CA THR A 375 -4.69 -12.49 3.63
C THR A 375 -4.96 -12.25 5.11
N ARG A 376 -5.82 -11.29 5.48
CA ARG A 376 -6.21 -11.04 6.88
C ARG A 376 -6.84 -12.28 7.52
N THR A 377 -7.71 -12.97 6.79
CA THR A 377 -8.36 -14.20 7.28
C THR A 377 -7.34 -15.31 7.53
N LEU A 378 -6.43 -15.53 6.58
CA LEU A 378 -5.41 -16.58 6.68
C LEU A 378 -4.36 -16.25 7.75
N LEU A 379 -3.99 -14.98 7.93
CA LEU A 379 -3.10 -14.53 9.01
C LEU A 379 -3.72 -14.76 10.40
N LYS A 380 -5.01 -14.41 10.58
CA LYS A 380 -5.74 -14.69 11.83
C LYS A 380 -5.81 -16.18 12.11
N ARG A 381 -6.08 -16.99 11.08
CA ARG A 381 -6.05 -18.45 11.17
C ARG A 381 -4.66 -18.97 11.53
N ASN A 382 -3.60 -18.42 10.93
CA ASN A 382 -2.21 -18.77 11.22
C ASN A 382 -1.77 -18.41 12.64
N LEU A 383 -2.32 -17.35 13.22
CA LEU A 383 -2.06 -16.97 14.61
C LEU A 383 -2.67 -17.97 15.60
N ALA A 384 -3.86 -18.49 15.29
CA ALA A 384 -4.55 -19.48 16.10
C ALA A 384 -4.05 -20.92 15.88
N GLU A 385 -3.38 -21.20 14.76
CA GLU A 385 -2.99 -22.56 14.37
C GLU A 385 -1.68 -23.02 15.06
N PRO A 386 -1.71 -24.09 15.88
CA PRO A 386 -0.51 -24.60 16.54
C PRO A 386 0.44 -25.32 15.58
N SER A 387 -0.08 -25.96 14.52
CA SER A 387 0.71 -26.78 13.60
C SER A 387 1.46 -25.96 12.55
N ALA A 388 2.78 -26.15 12.48
CA ALA A 388 3.63 -25.51 11.47
C ALA A 388 3.25 -25.89 10.03
N LEU A 389 2.88 -27.15 9.79
CA LEU A 389 2.47 -27.63 8.46
C LEU A 389 1.17 -26.97 8.01
N ARG A 390 0.21 -26.79 8.92
CA ARG A 390 -1.03 -26.07 8.60
C ARG A 390 -0.79 -24.58 8.38
N ARG A 391 0.14 -23.95 9.12
CA ARG A 391 0.57 -22.57 8.85
C ARG A 391 1.20 -22.42 7.47
N LEU A 392 2.05 -23.37 7.07
CA LEU A 392 2.59 -23.45 5.71
C LEU A 392 1.47 -23.59 4.68
N PHE A 393 0.54 -24.54 4.87
CA PHE A 393 -0.57 -24.75 3.94
C PHE A 393 -1.44 -23.50 3.76
N ASN A 394 -1.81 -22.81 4.85
CA ASN A 394 -2.54 -21.54 4.78
C ASN A 394 -1.77 -20.45 4.02
N SER A 395 -0.43 -20.42 4.16
CA SER A 395 0.41 -19.46 3.46
C SER A 395 0.51 -19.79 1.97
N LEU A 396 0.54 -21.07 1.60
CA LEU A 396 0.45 -21.52 0.22
C LEU A 396 -0.91 -21.16 -0.41
N ILE A 397 -2.01 -21.30 0.33
CA ILE A 397 -3.34 -20.86 -0.12
C ILE A 397 -3.35 -19.35 -0.38
N ASP A 398 -2.75 -18.55 0.50
CA ASP A 398 -2.69 -17.10 0.30
C ASP A 398 -1.92 -16.74 -0.97
N VAL A 399 -0.74 -17.33 -1.18
CA VAL A 399 0.06 -17.11 -2.40
C VAL A 399 -0.71 -17.55 -3.65
N ALA A 400 -1.34 -18.73 -3.62
CA ALA A 400 -2.16 -19.20 -4.74
C ALA A 400 -3.35 -18.29 -5.02
N GLY A 401 -4.04 -17.83 -3.97
CA GLY A 401 -5.14 -16.88 -4.06
C GLY A 401 -4.70 -15.53 -4.62
N ALA A 402 -3.55 -15.03 -4.19
CA ALA A 402 -2.98 -13.78 -4.71
C ALA A 402 -2.59 -13.87 -6.18
N VAL A 403 -1.93 -14.96 -6.60
CA VAL A 403 -1.60 -15.21 -8.01
C VAL A 403 -2.88 -15.31 -8.85
N PHE A 404 -3.89 -16.02 -8.36
CA PHE A 404 -5.18 -16.12 -9.04
C PHE A 404 -5.87 -14.75 -9.19
N LEU A 405 -5.93 -13.96 -8.11
CA LEU A 405 -6.50 -12.61 -8.14
C LEU A 405 -5.72 -11.67 -9.05
N LEU A 406 -4.38 -11.80 -9.12
CA LEU A 406 -3.54 -11.03 -10.04
C LEU A 406 -3.86 -11.35 -11.51
N VAL A 407 -4.03 -12.62 -11.86
CA VAL A 407 -4.41 -13.03 -13.22
C VAL A 407 -5.80 -12.48 -13.57
N LEU A 408 -6.77 -12.60 -12.65
CA LEU A 408 -8.10 -12.06 -12.86
C LEU A 408 -8.11 -10.53 -12.98
N LEU A 409 -7.30 -9.83 -12.19
CA LEU A 409 -7.12 -8.39 -12.30
C LEU A 409 -6.58 -8.02 -13.68
N ALA A 410 -5.50 -8.68 -14.12
CA ALA A 410 -4.88 -8.40 -15.42
C ALA A 410 -5.87 -8.62 -16.57
N PHE A 411 -6.62 -9.72 -16.53
CA PHE A 411 -7.71 -9.97 -17.49
C PHE A 411 -8.79 -8.89 -17.46
N SER A 412 -9.22 -8.48 -16.25
CA SER A 412 -10.24 -7.44 -16.09
C SER A 412 -9.78 -6.10 -16.62
N MET A 413 -8.53 -5.71 -16.34
CA MET A 413 -7.93 -4.48 -16.86
C MET A 413 -7.86 -4.52 -18.39
N ILE A 414 -7.33 -5.59 -18.98
CA ILE A 414 -7.25 -5.75 -20.44
C ILE A 414 -8.64 -5.67 -21.08
N SER A 415 -9.62 -6.39 -20.54
CA SER A 415 -10.98 -6.40 -21.10
C SER A 415 -11.63 -5.01 -21.06
N VAL A 416 -11.49 -4.28 -19.95
CA VAL A 416 -12.05 -2.92 -19.85
C VAL A 416 -11.32 -1.94 -20.77
N LEU A 417 -9.99 -1.94 -20.75
CA LEU A 417 -9.20 -1.01 -21.55
C LEU A 417 -9.36 -1.27 -23.05
N GLU A 418 -9.39 -2.53 -23.49
CA GLU A 418 -9.68 -2.88 -24.88
C GLU A 418 -11.10 -2.45 -25.27
N THR A 419 -12.09 -2.59 -24.37
CA THR A 419 -13.46 -2.11 -24.63
C THR A 419 -13.47 -0.60 -24.85
N ILE A 420 -12.71 0.15 -24.05
CA ILE A 420 -12.56 1.61 -24.18
C ILE A 420 -11.88 1.97 -25.50
N ASP A 421 -10.80 1.28 -25.87
CA ASP A 421 -10.10 1.48 -27.13
C ASP A 421 -11.05 1.29 -28.31
N ARG A 422 -11.87 0.22 -28.30
CA ARG A 422 -12.85 -0.05 -29.36
C ARG A 422 -13.94 1.01 -29.42
N ILE A 423 -14.46 1.42 -28.26
CA ILE A 423 -15.44 2.52 -28.18
C ILE A 423 -14.85 3.79 -28.80
N ALA A 424 -13.65 4.20 -28.38
CA ALA A 424 -13.00 5.40 -28.85
C ALA A 424 -12.73 5.38 -30.36
N ILE A 425 -12.19 4.29 -30.88
CA ILE A 425 -11.93 4.11 -32.32
C ILE A 425 -13.25 4.13 -33.11
N SER A 426 -14.30 3.46 -32.62
CA SER A 426 -15.62 3.48 -33.28
C SER A 426 -16.26 4.87 -33.35
N LYS A 427 -15.78 5.80 -32.52
CA LYS A 427 -16.19 7.22 -32.49
C LYS A 427 -15.27 8.13 -33.31
N GLY A 428 -14.28 7.57 -34.00
CA GLY A 428 -13.39 8.30 -34.89
C GLY A 428 -12.06 8.71 -34.26
N MET A 429 -11.70 8.23 -33.07
CA MET A 429 -10.32 8.45 -32.60
C MET A 429 -9.33 7.68 -33.47
N LEU A 430 -8.28 8.36 -33.94
CA LEU A 430 -7.23 7.76 -34.76
C LEU A 430 -6.31 6.82 -33.97
N GLU A 431 -6.15 7.12 -32.68
CA GLU A 431 -5.31 6.35 -31.75
C GLU A 431 -6.14 5.82 -30.59
N ALA A 432 -5.82 4.58 -30.19
CA ALA A 432 -6.40 3.92 -29.03
C ALA A 432 -5.96 4.64 -27.74
N PRO A 433 -6.88 5.15 -26.88
CA PRO A 433 -6.52 5.91 -25.70
C PRO A 433 -5.72 5.14 -24.63
N ALA A 434 -5.95 3.83 -24.51
CA ALA A 434 -5.17 2.95 -23.64
C ALA A 434 -4.08 2.19 -24.41
N GLY A 435 -4.33 1.93 -25.70
CA GLY A 435 -3.37 1.30 -26.60
C GLY A 435 -2.92 -0.08 -26.11
N VAL A 436 -3.83 -0.91 -25.59
CA VAL A 436 -3.45 -2.15 -24.86
C VAL A 436 -2.57 -3.08 -25.70
N ALA A 437 -2.91 -3.27 -26.98
CA ALA A 437 -2.13 -4.10 -27.89
C ALA A 437 -0.69 -3.57 -28.08
N ARG A 438 -0.54 -2.25 -28.27
CA ARG A 438 0.76 -1.58 -28.37
C ARG A 438 1.53 -1.69 -27.07
N LEU A 439 0.89 -1.44 -25.93
CA LEU A 439 1.51 -1.53 -24.61
C LEU A 439 2.06 -2.93 -24.32
N LEU A 440 1.30 -3.99 -24.65
CA LEU A 440 1.76 -5.37 -24.46
C LEU A 440 2.88 -5.75 -25.43
N ALA A 441 2.86 -5.24 -26.68
CA ALA A 441 3.95 -5.41 -27.63
C ALA A 441 5.22 -4.70 -27.15
N ASP A 442 5.10 -3.45 -26.70
CA ASP A 442 6.21 -2.68 -26.16
C ASP A 442 6.83 -3.35 -24.91
N ILE A 443 6.00 -3.88 -24.00
CA ILE A 443 6.47 -4.66 -22.84
C ILE A 443 7.19 -5.93 -23.28
N LYS A 444 6.78 -6.56 -24.38
CA LYS A 444 7.43 -7.76 -24.92
C LYS A 444 8.81 -7.44 -25.47
N GLU A 445 8.95 -6.29 -26.12
CA GLU A 445 10.20 -5.84 -26.74
C GLU A 445 11.16 -5.25 -25.70
N GLU A 446 10.67 -4.38 -24.82
CA GLU A 446 11.46 -3.66 -23.82
C GLU A 446 10.86 -3.81 -22.40
N PRO A 447 10.88 -5.01 -21.79
CA PRO A 447 10.20 -5.28 -20.52
C PRO A 447 10.69 -4.43 -19.35
N TRP A 448 11.90 -3.85 -19.44
CA TRP A 448 12.49 -3.05 -18.37
C TRP A 448 12.46 -1.54 -18.63
N ALA A 449 11.78 -1.09 -19.69
CA ALA A 449 11.66 0.35 -19.95
C ALA A 449 10.85 1.05 -18.83
N GLY A 450 11.36 2.20 -18.38
CA GLY A 450 10.77 2.98 -17.29
C GLY A 450 9.28 3.31 -17.51
N ARG A 451 8.90 3.56 -18.77
CA ARG A 451 7.52 3.82 -19.20
C ARG A 451 6.51 2.71 -18.89
N HIS A 452 6.96 1.49 -18.59
CA HIS A 452 6.08 0.36 -18.23
C HIS A 452 5.94 0.16 -16.72
N PHE A 453 6.73 0.85 -15.89
CA PHE A 453 6.74 0.64 -14.45
C PHE A 453 5.40 0.97 -13.79
N TRP A 454 4.65 1.93 -14.32
CA TRP A 454 3.32 2.24 -13.79
C TRP A 454 2.35 1.07 -13.98
N VAL A 455 2.46 0.31 -15.08
CA VAL A 455 1.66 -0.89 -15.35
C VAL A 455 2.02 -2.00 -14.36
N TYR A 456 3.33 -2.26 -14.19
CA TYR A 456 3.81 -3.25 -13.23
C TYR A 456 3.38 -2.90 -11.82
N PHE A 457 3.51 -1.64 -11.43
CA PHE A 457 3.13 -1.21 -10.10
C PHE A 457 1.62 -1.31 -9.89
N ALA A 458 0.80 -0.94 -10.89
CA ALA A 458 -0.65 -1.11 -10.82
C ALA A 458 -1.04 -2.59 -10.64
N LEU A 459 -0.49 -3.49 -11.46
CA LEU A 459 -0.77 -4.93 -11.39
C LEU A 459 -0.26 -5.56 -10.09
N PHE A 460 1.01 -5.35 -9.75
CA PHE A 460 1.67 -5.99 -8.61
C PHE A 460 1.38 -5.32 -7.27
N SER A 461 0.73 -4.15 -7.23
CA SER A 461 0.30 -3.53 -5.97
C SER A 461 -0.61 -4.46 -5.15
N THR A 462 -1.41 -5.28 -5.84
CA THR A 462 -2.26 -6.32 -5.24
C THR A 462 -1.49 -7.44 -4.53
N LEU A 463 -0.20 -7.59 -4.83
CA LEU A 463 0.70 -8.54 -4.18
C LEU A 463 1.35 -7.98 -2.92
N ILE A 464 1.28 -6.66 -2.66
CA ILE A 464 1.88 -6.07 -1.45
C ILE A 464 1.40 -6.77 -0.17
N PRO A 465 0.08 -7.01 0.04
CA PRO A 465 -0.40 -7.77 1.19
C PRO A 465 0.18 -9.19 1.27
N THR A 466 0.26 -9.89 0.15
CA THR A 466 0.80 -11.25 0.04
C THR A 466 2.29 -11.30 0.34
N ILE A 467 3.08 -10.31 -0.11
CA ILE A 467 4.50 -10.19 0.22
C ILE A 467 4.67 -10.00 1.72
N LEU A 468 3.84 -9.16 2.35
CA LEU A 468 3.86 -8.98 3.80
C LEU A 468 3.49 -10.27 4.53
N HIS A 469 2.48 -11.01 4.06
CA HIS A 469 2.12 -12.31 4.64
C HIS A 469 3.22 -13.36 4.43
N GLY A 470 3.82 -13.43 3.26
CA GLY A 470 4.98 -14.27 2.98
C GLY A 470 6.14 -13.94 3.94
N GLY A 471 6.40 -12.66 4.17
CA GLY A 471 7.38 -12.18 5.15
C GLY A 471 7.05 -12.62 6.59
N VAL A 472 5.79 -12.47 7.01
CA VAL A 472 5.30 -12.94 8.32
C VAL A 472 5.45 -14.46 8.43
N TRP A 473 5.10 -15.21 7.39
CA TRP A 473 5.20 -16.67 7.37
C TRP A 473 6.66 -17.12 7.46
N LEU A 474 7.55 -16.51 6.66
CA LEU A 474 9.00 -16.74 6.73
C LEU A 474 9.51 -16.49 8.14
N PHE A 475 9.06 -15.41 8.80
CA PHE A 475 9.39 -15.14 10.20
C PHE A 475 8.77 -16.16 11.17
N SER A 476 7.60 -16.73 10.84
CA SER A 476 6.98 -17.82 11.63
C SER A 476 7.77 -19.13 11.59
N LEU A 477 8.55 -19.38 10.53
CA LEU A 477 9.40 -20.57 10.45
C LEU A 477 10.46 -20.60 11.55
N ILE A 478 10.89 -19.43 12.00
CA ILE A 478 11.79 -19.25 13.15
C ILE A 478 11.21 -19.86 14.43
N THR A 479 9.88 -19.93 14.53
CA THR A 479 9.19 -20.38 15.73
C THR A 479 8.82 -21.84 15.70
N VAL A 480 9.07 -22.55 14.59
CA VAL A 480 8.72 -23.97 14.47
C VAL A 480 9.54 -24.77 15.47
N LYS A 481 8.84 -25.53 16.33
CA LYS A 481 9.48 -26.54 17.18
C LYS A 481 9.86 -27.70 16.27
N ILE A 482 11.15 -28.00 16.16
CA ILE A 482 11.63 -29.24 15.55
C ILE A 482 11.56 -30.28 16.68
N PRO A 483 10.59 -31.21 16.67
CA PRO A 483 10.29 -32.06 17.83
C PRO A 483 11.53 -32.77 18.42
N PRO A 484 12.38 -33.46 17.65
CA PRO A 484 13.54 -34.17 18.23
C PRO A 484 14.53 -33.21 18.91
N MET A 485 14.72 -32.03 18.33
CA MET A 485 15.62 -31.01 18.87
C MET A 485 15.07 -30.35 20.13
N THR A 486 13.76 -30.12 20.15
CA THR A 486 13.07 -29.46 21.27
C THR A 486 12.97 -30.41 22.45
N SER A 487 12.63 -31.69 22.22
CA SER A 487 12.59 -32.72 23.26
C SER A 487 13.98 -32.99 23.85
N TYR A 488 15.05 -32.94 23.05
CA TYR A 488 16.42 -33.05 23.56
C TYR A 488 16.76 -31.85 24.47
N LEU A 489 16.52 -30.62 23.99
CA LEU A 489 16.78 -29.40 24.78
C LEU A 489 15.97 -29.37 26.09
N GLU A 490 14.68 -29.71 26.04
CA GLU A 490 13.81 -29.78 27.23
C GLU A 490 14.31 -30.84 28.22
N LYS A 491 14.73 -32.02 27.74
CA LYS A 491 15.29 -33.08 28.60
C LYS A 491 16.62 -32.67 29.24
N THR A 492 17.55 -32.10 28.46
CA THR A 492 18.87 -31.68 28.94
C THR A 492 18.75 -30.53 29.94
N LEU A 493 17.94 -29.51 29.64
CA LEU A 493 17.73 -28.38 30.55
C LEU A 493 16.90 -28.76 31.77
N GLY A 494 15.91 -29.62 31.62
CA GLY A 494 15.10 -30.14 32.73
C GLY A 494 15.96 -30.92 33.74
N LYS A 495 16.90 -31.74 33.26
CA LYS A 495 17.88 -32.44 34.12
C LYS A 495 18.73 -31.45 34.93
N ALA A 496 19.27 -30.42 34.28
CA ALA A 496 20.08 -29.38 34.93
C ALA A 496 19.33 -28.63 36.05
N ILE A 497 18.00 -28.57 36.00
CA ILE A 497 17.18 -27.81 36.96
C ILE A 497 16.58 -28.70 38.04
N GLY A 498 16.20 -29.93 37.71
CA GLY A 498 15.80 -30.94 38.69
C GLY A 498 16.90 -31.16 39.74
N GLU A 499 18.16 -31.18 39.31
CA GLU A 499 19.32 -31.28 40.20
C GLU A 499 19.47 -30.02 41.08
N VAL A 500 19.36 -28.81 40.50
CA VAL A 500 19.47 -27.54 41.25
C VAL A 500 18.33 -27.35 42.26
N SER A 501 17.10 -27.73 41.92
CA SER A 501 15.92 -27.54 42.78
C SER A 501 15.78 -28.60 43.87
N GLY A 502 16.28 -29.82 43.63
CA GLY A 502 16.29 -30.91 44.61
C GLY A 502 17.35 -30.75 45.71
N GLU A 503 18.53 -30.20 45.39
CA GLU A 503 19.64 -30.05 46.36
C GLU A 503 19.61 -28.76 47.19
N VAL A 504 18.88 -27.72 46.75
CA VAL A 504 18.74 -26.46 47.52
C VAL A 504 17.98 -26.65 48.84
N VAL A 505 17.27 -27.77 49.02
CA VAL A 505 16.57 -28.08 50.28
C VAL A 505 17.51 -28.72 51.33
N SER A 506 18.73 -29.15 50.97
CA SER A 506 19.62 -29.86 51.90
C SER A 506 21.11 -29.43 51.92
N ALA A 507 21.56 -28.55 51.02
CA ALA A 507 22.98 -28.16 50.97
C ALA A 507 23.36 -27.02 51.97
N PRO A 508 24.51 -27.12 52.67
CA PRO A 508 24.99 -26.09 53.59
C PRO A 508 25.38 -24.79 52.87
N PRO A 509 25.25 -23.61 53.51
CA PRO A 509 25.29 -22.29 52.88
C PRO A 509 26.58 -21.90 52.13
N ASN A 510 27.65 -22.69 52.24
CA ASN A 510 28.95 -22.41 51.63
C ASN A 510 29.43 -23.52 50.68
N GLY A 511 28.62 -24.55 50.41
CA GLY A 511 28.96 -25.60 49.44
C GLY A 511 28.65 -25.12 48.02
N SER A 512 29.66 -24.96 47.19
CA SER A 512 29.47 -24.75 45.74
C SER A 512 28.80 -25.99 45.15
N VAL A 513 27.47 -25.96 45.03
CA VAL A 513 26.69 -26.99 44.36
C VAL A 513 27.04 -26.93 42.87
N ALA A 514 28.07 -27.68 42.50
CA ALA A 514 28.54 -27.85 41.14
C ALA A 514 27.90 -29.11 40.55
N LEU A 515 26.58 -29.09 40.35
CA LEU A 515 25.93 -29.97 39.39
C LEU A 515 25.66 -29.17 38.14
N ALA A 516 26.74 -29.04 37.38
CA ALA A 516 26.77 -28.44 36.07
C ALA A 516 26.63 -29.57 35.04
N LEU A 517 25.76 -29.36 34.05
CA LEU A 517 25.76 -30.11 32.79
C LEU A 517 27.19 -30.49 32.39
N ASP A 518 27.42 -31.73 31.98
CA ASP A 518 28.74 -32.12 31.51
C ASP A 518 29.13 -31.24 30.31
N ALA A 519 30.43 -31.08 30.07
CA ALA A 519 30.91 -30.20 29.00
C ALA A 519 30.30 -30.57 27.63
N GLY A 520 30.08 -31.86 27.38
CA GLY A 520 29.44 -32.38 26.17
C GLY A 520 27.95 -31.98 26.06
N GLU A 521 27.19 -32.08 27.15
CA GLU A 521 25.79 -31.63 27.21
C GLU A 521 25.67 -30.11 26.96
N LYS A 522 26.60 -29.30 27.51
CA LYS A 522 26.67 -27.85 27.26
C LYS A 522 26.97 -27.55 25.78
N HIS A 523 27.96 -28.23 25.21
CA HIS A 523 28.33 -28.06 23.80
C HIS A 523 27.16 -28.44 22.87
N SER A 524 26.46 -29.56 23.15
CA SER A 524 25.28 -29.99 22.40
C SER A 524 24.13 -29.00 22.51
N ALA A 525 23.80 -28.51 23.71
CA ALA A 525 22.74 -27.54 23.91
C ALA A 525 23.06 -26.19 23.23
N ALA A 526 24.29 -25.67 23.38
CA ALA A 526 24.74 -24.45 22.70
C ALA A 526 24.71 -24.60 21.18
N PHE A 527 25.16 -25.75 20.67
CA PHE A 527 25.13 -26.07 19.24
C PHE A 527 23.69 -26.09 18.71
N LEU A 528 22.78 -26.80 19.38
CA LEU A 528 21.38 -26.90 18.94
C LEU A 528 20.65 -25.55 19.02
N LEU A 529 20.89 -24.72 20.04
CA LEU A 529 20.33 -23.37 20.13
C LEU A 529 20.85 -22.47 19.00
N THR A 530 22.14 -22.56 18.69
CA THR A 530 22.77 -21.81 17.61
C THR A 530 22.28 -22.26 16.24
N LEU A 531 22.24 -23.57 16.01
CA LEU A 531 21.74 -24.19 14.80
C LEU A 531 20.28 -23.81 14.57
N ARG A 532 19.45 -23.81 15.61
CA ARG A 532 18.06 -23.36 15.53
C ARG A 532 17.95 -21.92 15.03
N LEU A 533 18.76 -21.02 15.59
CA LEU A 533 18.75 -19.60 15.23
C LEU A 533 19.29 -19.36 13.82
N ILE A 534 20.31 -20.13 13.42
CA ILE A 534 20.87 -20.08 12.06
C ILE A 534 19.86 -20.61 11.04
N VAL A 535 19.24 -21.76 11.30
CA VAL A 535 18.17 -22.29 10.42
C VAL A 535 17.03 -21.27 10.31
N ALA A 536 16.64 -20.66 11.42
CA ALA A 536 15.65 -19.59 11.46
C ALA A 536 16.02 -18.34 10.64
N LEU A 537 17.29 -17.95 10.55
CA LEU A 537 17.73 -16.78 9.78
C LEU A 537 18.04 -17.13 8.32
N VAL A 538 18.77 -18.21 8.11
CA VAL A 538 19.29 -18.63 6.81
C VAL A 538 18.20 -19.24 5.96
N VAL A 539 17.26 -20.03 6.50
CA VAL A 539 16.19 -20.63 5.67
C VAL A 539 15.30 -19.54 5.05
N PRO A 540 14.85 -18.50 5.78
CA PRO A 540 14.11 -17.41 5.15
C PRO A 540 14.90 -16.68 4.08
N ILE A 541 16.16 -16.32 4.37
CA ILE A 541 17.02 -15.61 3.42
C ILE A 541 17.26 -16.47 2.17
N ALA A 542 17.60 -17.74 2.36
CA ALA A 542 17.80 -18.70 1.27
C ALA A 542 16.50 -18.93 0.50
N ALA A 543 15.34 -19.04 1.16
CA ALA A 543 14.05 -19.16 0.52
C ALA A 543 13.71 -17.90 -0.30
N THR A 544 13.93 -16.70 0.24
CA THR A 544 13.74 -15.43 -0.48
C THR A 544 14.68 -15.33 -1.67
N ILE A 545 15.95 -15.72 -1.52
CA ILE A 545 16.93 -15.75 -2.62
C ILE A 545 16.55 -16.81 -3.65
N CYS A 546 16.17 -18.02 -3.26
CA CYS A 546 15.75 -19.08 -4.17
C CYS A 546 14.45 -18.73 -4.89
N VAL A 547 13.50 -18.08 -4.22
CA VAL A 547 12.29 -17.56 -4.84
C VAL A 547 12.63 -16.41 -5.78
N GLY A 548 13.46 -15.45 -5.36
CA GLY A 548 13.89 -14.35 -6.21
C GLY A 548 14.67 -14.82 -7.44
N PHE A 549 15.61 -15.74 -7.26
CA PHE A 549 16.38 -16.36 -8.34
C PHE A 549 15.50 -17.27 -9.19
N GLY A 550 14.57 -17.99 -8.58
CA GLY A 550 13.55 -18.77 -9.26
C GLY A 550 12.65 -17.89 -10.12
N LEU A 551 12.22 -16.73 -9.63
CA LEU A 551 11.46 -15.73 -10.36
C LEU A 551 12.29 -15.08 -11.49
N LEU A 552 13.58 -14.84 -11.25
CA LEU A 552 14.52 -14.32 -12.26
C LEU A 552 14.86 -15.34 -13.35
N GLN A 553 14.97 -16.63 -12.99
CA GLN A 553 15.18 -17.73 -13.94
C GLN A 553 13.87 -18.20 -14.57
N ALA A 554 12.75 -17.87 -13.94
CA ALA A 554 11.41 -18.00 -14.48
C ALA A 554 11.11 -16.91 -15.53
N THR A 555 12.12 -16.44 -16.27
CA THR A 555 11.91 -15.70 -17.53
C THR A 555 10.88 -16.38 -18.44
N PRO A 556 10.74 -17.73 -18.50
CA PRO A 556 9.64 -18.35 -19.22
C PRO A 556 8.28 -18.04 -18.61
N ILE A 557 8.13 -17.95 -17.28
CA ILE A 557 6.84 -17.66 -16.64
C ILE A 557 6.41 -16.24 -16.95
N GLY A 558 7.33 -15.26 -16.91
CA GLY A 558 7.05 -13.90 -17.36
C GLY A 558 6.59 -13.88 -18.83
N GLY A 559 7.29 -14.60 -19.70
CA GLY A 559 6.91 -14.75 -21.12
C GLY A 559 5.58 -15.48 -21.32
N VAL A 560 5.28 -16.53 -20.55
CA VAL A 560 4.02 -17.28 -20.58
C VAL A 560 2.87 -16.42 -20.09
N PHE A 561 3.05 -15.69 -18.99
CA PHE A 561 2.06 -14.76 -18.48
C PHE A 561 1.79 -13.65 -19.49
N LEU A 562 2.83 -13.05 -20.07
CA LEU A 562 2.67 -12.05 -21.13
C LEU A 562 1.98 -12.62 -22.37
N THR A 563 2.32 -13.84 -22.79
CA THR A 563 1.65 -14.53 -23.91
C THR A 563 0.17 -14.79 -23.59
N LEU A 564 -0.15 -15.18 -22.35
CA LEU A 564 -1.52 -15.34 -21.89
C LEU A 564 -2.29 -14.02 -21.95
N LEU A 565 -1.68 -12.90 -21.52
CA LEU A 565 -2.28 -11.57 -21.60
C LEU A 565 -2.51 -11.14 -23.06
N ILE A 566 -1.54 -11.37 -23.96
CA ILE A 566 -1.67 -11.10 -25.40
C ILE A 566 -2.82 -11.92 -26.00
N ASN A 567 -2.89 -13.22 -25.71
CA ASN A 567 -3.98 -14.07 -26.19
C ASN A 567 -5.35 -13.61 -25.66
N TRP A 568 -5.42 -13.21 -24.39
CA TRP A 568 -6.64 -12.67 -23.80
C TRP A 568 -7.06 -11.33 -24.45
N GLN A 569 -6.10 -10.45 -24.72
CA GLN A 569 -6.32 -9.20 -25.44
C GLN A 569 -6.85 -9.45 -26.85
N GLN A 570 -6.24 -10.38 -27.60
CA GLN A 570 -6.70 -10.76 -28.96
C GLN A 570 -8.11 -11.36 -28.94
N PHE A 571 -8.43 -12.18 -27.93
CA PHE A 571 -9.77 -12.71 -27.71
C PHE A 571 -10.79 -11.59 -27.45
N CYS A 572 -10.47 -10.63 -26.57
CA CYS A 572 -11.31 -9.46 -26.29
C CYS A 572 -11.52 -8.64 -27.56
N SER A 573 -10.43 -8.30 -28.25
CA SER A 573 -10.44 -7.56 -29.53
C SER A 573 -11.39 -8.21 -30.54
N SER A 574 -11.24 -9.52 -30.79
CA SER A 574 -12.04 -10.24 -31.78
C SER A 574 -13.54 -10.30 -31.40
N SER A 575 -13.83 -10.52 -30.12
CA SER A 575 -15.18 -10.56 -29.60
C SER A 575 -15.87 -9.18 -29.68
N LEU A 576 -15.14 -8.11 -29.34
CA LEU A 576 -15.64 -6.75 -29.37
C LEU A 576 -15.82 -6.23 -30.80
N SER A 577 -14.90 -6.54 -31.72
CA SER A 577 -15.06 -6.26 -33.16
C SER A 577 -16.36 -6.86 -33.71
N THR A 578 -16.64 -8.12 -33.35
CA THR A 578 -17.90 -8.78 -33.73
C THR A 578 -19.12 -8.07 -33.13
N LEU A 579 -19.04 -7.62 -31.87
CA LEU A 579 -20.14 -6.95 -31.17
C LEU A 579 -20.43 -5.54 -31.72
N PHE A 580 -19.38 -4.78 -32.05
CA PHE A 580 -19.49 -3.40 -32.52
C PHE A 580 -19.58 -3.27 -34.04
N GLY A 581 -19.38 -4.35 -34.79
CA GLY A 581 -19.39 -4.33 -36.26
C GLY A 581 -18.20 -3.59 -36.86
N VAL A 582 -17.04 -3.65 -36.19
CA VAL A 582 -15.79 -2.97 -36.58
C VAL A 582 -14.71 -3.98 -36.93
#